data_AF-A0A1R0H569-F1
#
_entry.id   AF-A0A1R0H569-F1
#
_cell.length_a   1.000
_cell.length_b   1.000
_cell.length_c   1.000
_cell.angle_alpha   90.00
_cell.angle_beta   90.00
_cell.angle_gamma   90.00
#
_symmetry.space_group_name_H-M   'P 1'
#
loop_
_entity.id
_entity.type
_entity.pdbx_description
1 polymer ?
#
loop_
_entity_poly.entity_id
_entity_poly.type
_entity_poly.pdbx_seq_one_letter_code
_entity_poly.pdbx_strand_id
1 'polypeptide(L)'
;IVEDARYPLKYRMLVPMVDVIFADVAQPDQARIVALNAHSFLKNGGYVVISIKANCIDSTVDASIVFAREVKKMQEENIKPQEQLTLEPYERDHAIVIGQYRPGSK
;
A
#
# COMPACT_ATOMS: atom_id res chain seq x y z
N ILE A 1 -2.36 15.89 9.67
CA ILE A 1 -3.83 15.75 9.58
C ILE A 1 -4.22 14.68 10.57
N VAL A 2 -5.17 14.94 11.47
CA VAL A 2 -5.68 13.92 12.40
C VAL A 2 -7.06 13.53 11.88
N GLU A 3 -7.12 12.47 11.06
CA GLU A 3 -8.36 11.94 10.50
C GLU A 3 -8.17 10.48 10.07
N ASP A 4 -9.25 9.75 9.87
CA ASP A 4 -9.22 8.34 9.46
C ASP A 4 -8.86 8.18 7.96
N ALA A 5 -7.77 7.44 7.69
CA ALA A 5 -7.25 7.19 6.35
C ALA A 5 -8.24 6.44 5.43
N ARG A 6 -9.25 5.76 5.99
CA ARG A 6 -10.32 5.08 5.24
C ARG A 6 -11.25 6.05 4.50
N TYR A 7 -11.24 7.35 4.86
CA TYR A 7 -12.12 8.37 4.30
C TYR A 7 -11.35 9.56 3.70
N PRO A 8 -10.63 9.38 2.58
CA PRO A 8 -9.80 10.43 1.97
C PRO A 8 -10.56 11.71 1.59
N LEU A 9 -11.86 11.61 1.35
CA LEU A 9 -12.72 12.76 1.06
C LEU A 9 -12.77 13.77 2.21
N LYS A 10 -12.64 13.34 3.47
CA LYS A 10 -12.70 14.24 4.63
C LYS A 10 -11.53 15.21 4.71
N TYR A 11 -10.37 14.82 4.18
CA TYR A 11 -9.16 15.65 4.13
C TYR A 11 -8.75 16.00 2.70
N ARG A 12 -9.66 15.82 1.73
CA ARG A 12 -9.38 16.10 0.32
C ARG A 12 -8.91 17.52 0.05
N MET A 13 -9.44 18.48 0.82
CA MET A 13 -9.10 19.90 0.70
C MET A 13 -7.72 20.25 1.25
N LEU A 14 -7.11 19.38 2.07
CA LEU A 14 -5.85 19.65 2.76
C LEU A 14 -4.63 19.05 2.04
N VAL A 15 -4.84 18.03 1.23
CA VAL A 15 -3.75 17.28 0.59
C VAL A 15 -3.75 17.53 -0.93
N PRO A 16 -2.66 18.11 -1.49
CA PRO A 16 -2.50 18.26 -2.93
C PRO A 16 -2.19 16.91 -3.60
N MET A 17 -2.02 16.89 -4.92
CA MET A 17 -1.56 15.69 -5.61
C MET A 17 -0.13 15.36 -5.19
N VAL A 18 0.13 14.10 -4.83
CA VAL A 18 1.42 13.60 -4.35
C VAL A 18 2.09 12.69 -5.37
N ASP A 19 3.41 12.58 -5.27
CA ASP A 19 4.23 11.73 -6.14
C ASP A 19 4.43 10.31 -5.57
N VAL A 20 4.40 10.20 -4.24
CA VAL A 20 4.61 8.94 -3.51
C VAL A 20 3.64 8.84 -2.34
N ILE A 21 3.06 7.66 -2.13
CA ILE A 21 2.34 7.29 -0.91
C ILE A 21 3.16 6.24 -0.17
N PHE A 22 3.48 6.50 1.09
CA PHE A 22 4.03 5.51 2.02
C PHE A 22 2.93 5.08 3.01
N ALA A 23 2.76 3.77 3.17
CA ALA A 23 1.69 3.21 4.00
C ALA A 23 2.24 2.19 5.00
N ASP A 24 2.21 2.56 6.27
CA ASP A 24 2.53 1.71 7.42
C ASP A 24 1.33 1.62 8.36
N VAL A 25 0.22 1.13 7.80
CA VAL A 25 -1.06 1.03 8.48
C VAL A 25 -1.27 -0.45 8.80
N ALA A 26 -1.09 -0.83 10.06
CA ALA A 26 -1.24 -2.22 10.53
C ALA A 26 -2.73 -2.62 10.62
N GLN A 27 -3.41 -2.69 9.48
CA GLN A 27 -4.83 -3.05 9.36
C GLN A 27 -5.02 -4.15 8.30
N PRO A 28 -5.96 -5.10 8.49
CA PRO A 28 -6.24 -6.13 7.48
C PRO A 28 -6.75 -5.59 6.13
N ASP A 29 -7.32 -4.38 6.11
CA ASP A 29 -7.83 -3.70 4.91
C ASP A 29 -6.85 -2.66 4.33
N GLN A 30 -5.54 -2.84 4.60
CA GLN A 30 -4.47 -1.93 4.17
C GLN A 30 -4.48 -1.64 2.67
N ALA A 31 -4.53 -2.67 1.80
CA ALA A 31 -4.59 -2.47 0.35
C ALA A 31 -5.73 -1.53 -0.08
N ARG A 32 -6.92 -1.66 0.53
CA ARG A 32 -8.08 -0.81 0.24
C ARG A 32 -7.84 0.63 0.67
N ILE A 33 -7.27 0.85 1.85
CA ILE A 33 -6.92 2.19 2.35
C ILE A 33 -5.95 2.87 1.40
N VAL A 34 -4.91 2.14 0.99
CA VAL A 34 -3.88 2.66 0.07
C VAL A 34 -4.48 2.97 -1.30
N ALA A 35 -5.32 2.09 -1.84
CA ALA A 35 -6.00 2.31 -3.12
C ALA A 35 -6.88 3.57 -3.10
N LEU A 36 -7.71 3.75 -2.07
CA LEU A 36 -8.56 4.94 -1.92
C LEU A 36 -7.75 6.24 -1.87
N ASN A 37 -6.62 6.22 -1.17
CA ASN A 37 -5.69 7.35 -1.10
C ASN A 37 -4.98 7.58 -2.44
N ALA A 38 -4.54 6.52 -3.10
CA ALA A 38 -3.92 6.60 -4.42
C ALA A 38 -4.86 7.19 -5.46
N HIS A 39 -6.12 6.76 -5.48
CA HIS A 39 -7.13 7.32 -6.39
C HIS A 39 -7.43 8.80 -6.14
N SER A 40 -7.32 9.25 -4.88
CA SER A 40 -7.66 10.62 -4.49
C SER A 40 -6.50 11.60 -4.68
N PHE A 41 -5.26 11.16 -4.46
CA PHE A 41 -4.10 12.04 -4.32
C PHE A 41 -2.89 11.65 -5.15
N LEU A 42 -2.72 10.38 -5.54
CA LEU A 42 -1.50 9.95 -6.22
C LEU A 42 -1.58 10.29 -7.71
N LYS A 43 -0.53 10.93 -8.22
CA LYS A 43 -0.40 11.21 -9.65
C LYS A 43 -0.27 9.90 -10.43
N ASN A 44 -0.74 9.88 -11.68
CA ASN A 44 -0.47 8.76 -12.58
C ASN A 44 1.05 8.60 -12.78
N GLY A 45 1.54 7.36 -12.72
CA GLY A 45 2.97 7.05 -12.72
C GLY A 45 3.67 7.26 -11.37
N GLY A 46 2.95 7.76 -10.35
CA GLY A 46 3.46 7.88 -8.99
C GLY A 46 3.68 6.53 -8.31
N TYR A 47 4.37 6.54 -7.18
CA TYR A 47 4.77 5.33 -6.47
C TYR A 47 3.99 5.11 -5.19
N VAL A 48 3.82 3.85 -4.85
CA VAL A 48 3.24 3.38 -3.60
C VAL A 48 4.27 2.49 -2.92
N VAL A 49 4.55 2.76 -1.65
CA VAL A 49 5.42 1.95 -0.81
C VAL A 49 4.58 1.46 0.37
N ILE A 50 4.37 0.16 0.46
CA ILE A 50 3.55 -0.46 1.49
C ILE A 50 4.44 -1.29 2.42
N SER A 51 4.38 -0.98 3.71
CA SER A 51 4.93 -1.83 4.79
C SER A 51 3.88 -2.87 5.17
N ILE A 52 4.15 -4.13 4.85
CA ILE A 52 3.24 -5.26 5.12
C ILE A 52 3.77 -6.03 6.31
N LYS A 53 3.02 -6.00 7.41
CA LYS A 53 3.24 -6.82 8.59
C LYS A 53 2.31 -8.03 8.55
N ALA A 54 2.83 -9.20 8.17
CA ALA A 54 1.99 -10.38 7.96
C ALA A 54 1.14 -10.74 9.19
N ASN A 55 1.75 -10.66 10.37
CA ASN A 55 1.11 -10.96 11.66
C ASN A 55 -0.06 -10.03 12.03
N CYS A 56 -0.15 -8.83 11.46
CA CYS A 56 -1.28 -7.92 11.70
C CYS A 56 -2.44 -8.11 10.73
N ILE A 57 -2.19 -8.76 9.58
CA ILE A 57 -3.22 -9.06 8.60
C ILE A 57 -3.86 -10.40 8.92
N ASP A 58 -3.05 -11.45 9.06
CA ASP A 58 -3.51 -12.79 9.37
C ASP A 58 -2.35 -13.58 9.99
N SER A 59 -2.43 -13.83 11.30
CA SER A 59 -1.42 -14.57 12.06
C SER A 59 -1.53 -16.09 11.91
N THR A 60 -2.51 -16.61 11.16
CA THR A 60 -2.78 -18.04 11.02
C THR A 60 -2.13 -18.67 9.79
N VAL A 61 -1.61 -17.84 8.88
CA VAL A 61 -1.02 -18.25 7.60
C VAL A 61 0.41 -17.74 7.48
N ASP A 62 1.21 -18.41 6.66
CA ASP A 62 2.59 -18.00 6.40
C ASP A 62 2.67 -16.60 5.78
N ALA A 63 3.69 -15.85 6.17
CA ALA A 63 3.91 -14.48 5.70
C ALA A 63 3.98 -14.35 4.17
N SER A 64 4.57 -15.35 3.50
CA SER A 64 4.66 -15.41 2.03
C SER A 64 3.27 -15.42 1.35
N ILE A 65 2.29 -16.10 1.95
CA ILE A 65 0.92 -16.17 1.45
C ILE A 65 0.22 -14.82 1.64
N VAL A 66 0.42 -14.17 2.79
CA VAL A 66 -0.11 -12.83 3.07
C VAL A 66 0.44 -11.83 2.06
N PHE A 67 1.74 -11.84 1.81
CA PHE A 67 2.38 -10.95 0.83
C PHE A 67 1.81 -11.16 -0.57
N ALA A 68 1.67 -12.40 -1.02
CA ALA A 68 1.09 -12.70 -2.33
C ALA A 68 -0.37 -12.20 -2.46
N ARG A 69 -1.16 -12.30 -1.39
CA ARG A 69 -2.53 -11.78 -1.35
C ARG A 69 -2.57 -10.26 -1.44
N GLU A 70 -1.74 -9.56 -0.68
CA GLU A 70 -1.68 -8.09 -0.72
C GLU A 70 -1.19 -7.57 -2.08
N VAL A 71 -0.17 -8.21 -2.67
CA VAL A 71 0.31 -7.89 -4.02
C VAL A 71 -0.81 -8.06 -5.05
N LYS A 72 -1.61 -9.13 -4.95
CA LYS A 72 -2.75 -9.35 -5.84
C LYS A 72 -3.81 -8.24 -5.69
N LYS A 73 -4.16 -7.85 -4.46
CA LYS A 73 -5.09 -6.73 -4.22
C LYS A 73 -4.56 -5.41 -4.80
N MET A 74 -3.27 -5.13 -4.69
CA MET A 74 -2.67 -3.94 -5.32
C MET A 74 -2.82 -3.95 -6.84
N GLN A 75 -2.62 -5.11 -7.48
CA GLN A 75 -2.79 -5.26 -8.93
C GLN A 75 -4.24 -5.00 -9.37
N GLU A 76 -5.22 -5.48 -8.60
CA GLU A 76 -6.65 -5.23 -8.83
C GLU A 76 -6.99 -3.73 -8.78
N GLU A 77 -6.23 -2.94 -8.02
CA GLU A 77 -6.41 -1.49 -7.83
C GLU A 77 -5.54 -0.62 -8.79
N ASN A 78 -5.05 -1.20 -9.89
CA ASN A 78 -4.17 -0.54 -10.87
C ASN A 78 -2.82 -0.07 -10.30
N ILE A 79 -2.34 -0.69 -9.22
CA ILE A 79 -1.00 -0.48 -8.69
C ILE A 79 -0.14 -1.68 -9.15
N LYS A 80 0.77 -1.43 -10.08
CA LYS A 80 1.66 -2.45 -10.61
C LYS A 80 2.85 -2.65 -9.66
N PRO A 81 2.97 -3.78 -8.95
CA PRO A 81 4.13 -4.06 -8.09
C PRO A 81 5.41 -4.09 -8.94
N GLN A 82 6.49 -3.54 -8.41
CA GLN A 82 7.82 -3.49 -9.02
C GLN A 82 8.81 -4.34 -8.23
N GLU A 83 8.81 -4.18 -6.91
CA GLU A 83 9.79 -4.82 -6.02
C GLU A 83 9.11 -5.21 -4.70
N GLN A 84 9.56 -6.32 -4.14
CA GLN A 84 9.20 -6.79 -2.81
C GLN A 84 10.48 -7.18 -2.09
N LEU A 85 10.67 -6.64 -0.89
CA LEU A 85 11.84 -6.90 -0.05
C LEU A 85 11.40 -7.23 1.37
N THR A 86 11.93 -8.31 1.94
CA THR A 86 11.76 -8.61 3.36
C THR A 86 12.72 -7.77 4.20
N LEU A 87 12.30 -7.34 5.40
CA LEU A 87 13.11 -6.50 6.28
C LEU A 87 14.02 -7.30 7.23
N GLU A 88 14.30 -8.56 6.91
CA GLU A 88 15.22 -9.38 7.69
C GLU A 88 16.66 -8.86 7.54
N PRO A 89 17.44 -8.74 8.63
CA PRO A 89 17.20 -9.28 9.98
C PRO A 89 16.52 -8.32 10.98
N TYR A 90 16.14 -7.12 10.57
CA TYR A 90 15.65 -6.06 11.49
C TYR A 90 14.23 -6.32 11.98
N GLU A 91 13.32 -6.71 11.08
CA GLU A 91 11.94 -7.02 11.40
C GLU A 91 11.53 -8.36 10.79
N ARG A 92 11.10 -9.30 11.66
CA ARG A 92 10.55 -10.59 11.21
C ARG A 92 9.15 -10.41 10.66
N ASP A 93 8.80 -11.22 9.66
CA ASP A 93 7.47 -11.25 9.02
C ASP A 93 7.00 -9.89 8.46
N HIS A 94 7.96 -9.00 8.17
CA HIS A 94 7.73 -7.72 7.52
C HIS A 94 8.33 -7.70 6.12
N ALA A 95 7.56 -7.15 5.19
CA ALA A 95 8.03 -6.88 3.84
C ALA A 95 7.61 -5.49 3.39
N ILE A 96 8.49 -4.83 2.65
CA ILE A 96 8.15 -3.64 1.90
C ILE A 96 7.83 -4.03 0.47
N VAL A 97 6.69 -3.56 -0.04
CA VAL A 97 6.31 -3.71 -1.44
C VAL A 97 6.27 -2.33 -2.07
N ILE A 98 6.99 -2.18 -3.18
CA ILE A 98 7.00 -0.98 -4.01
C ILE A 98 6.14 -1.26 -5.24
N GLY A 99 5.19 -0.38 -5.53
CA GLY A 99 4.35 -0.43 -6.72
C GLY A 99 4.26 0.92 -7.42
N GLN A 100 3.95 0.90 -8.70
CA GLN A 100 3.69 2.09 -9.51
C GLN A 100 2.20 2.18 -9.83
N TYR A 101 1.59 3.31 -9.53
CA TYR A 101 0.16 3.54 -9.74
C TYR A 101 -0.11 4.03 -11.16
N ARG A 102 -0.98 3.33 -11.89
CA ARG A 102 -1.35 3.64 -13.29
C ARG A 102 -0.14 4.04 -14.13
N PRO A 103 0.86 3.15 -14.29
CA PRO A 103 2.00 3.45 -15.15
C PRO A 103 1.47 3.74 -16.56
N GLY A 104 1.97 4.82 -17.18
CA GLY A 104 1.63 5.10 -18.58
C GLY A 104 2.08 3.94 -19.47
N SER A 105 1.33 3.67 -20.54
CA SER A 105 1.81 2.77 -21.60
C SER A 105 3.12 3.34 -22.14
N LYS A 106 4.21 2.58 -21.97
CA LYS A 106 5.48 2.85 -22.66
C LYS A 106 5.31 2.62 -24.16
#